data_AF-A0AAE1WWA5-F1
#
_entry.id   AF-A0AAE1WWA5-F1
#
_cell.length_a   1.000
_cell.length_b   1.000
_cell.length_c   1.000
_cell.angle_alpha   90.00
_cell.angle_beta   90.00
_cell.angle_gamma   90.00
#
_symmetry.space_group_name_H-M   'P 1'
#
loop_
_entity.id
_entity.type
_entity.pdbx_description
1 polymer ?
#
loop_
_entity_poly.entity_id
_entity_poly.type
_entity_poly.pdbx_seq_one_letter_code
_entity_poly.pdbx_strand_id
1 'polypeptide(L)'
;MSHAILVYLASAFPGVADHWYVVLLIARKVAPYMFDEMPFAAYLLKIALSVPVAYLFNTLVAPEFGLPLDQKAADEGEKLLSASLAMIESYWLEGDGPFLLGNSQPSIADLALVCEIMQLEVADEKDRDRILGEHKRILKWIGDTKNATAPYFDEIHSILPSIKENLKELKAEQANNEGK
;
A
#
# COMPACT_ATOMS: atom_id res chain seq x y z
N MET A 1 10.78 1.12 -2.44
CA MET A 1 12.25 1.14 -2.17
C MET A 1 12.65 2.50 -1.54
N SER A 2 12.13 2.83 -0.36
CA SER A 2 12.33 4.15 0.30
C SER A 2 12.54 4.08 1.83
N HIS A 3 12.33 2.91 2.46
CA HIS A 3 12.32 2.77 3.92
C HIS A 3 13.64 3.22 4.60
N ALA A 4 14.79 2.81 4.05
CA ALA A 4 16.10 3.18 4.62
C ALA A 4 16.37 4.70 4.56
N ILE A 5 15.86 5.37 3.52
CA ILE A 5 15.98 6.83 3.37
C ILE A 5 15.12 7.52 4.44
N LEU A 6 13.86 7.09 4.62
CA LEU A 6 12.98 7.66 5.63
C LEU A 6 13.51 7.45 7.05
N VAL A 7 14.06 6.26 7.33
CA VAL A 7 14.73 5.95 8.59
C VAL A 7 15.94 6.87 8.82
N TYR A 8 16.79 7.02 7.81
CA TYR A 8 17.94 7.93 7.88
C TYR A 8 17.50 9.37 8.17
N LEU A 9 16.51 9.89 7.44
CA LEU A 9 15.98 11.25 7.63
C LEU A 9 15.39 11.44 9.04
N ALA A 10 14.64 10.47 9.55
CA ALA A 10 14.11 10.55 10.92
C ALA A 10 15.21 10.53 12.00
N SER A 11 16.34 9.86 11.71
CA SER A 11 17.42 9.69 12.67
C SER A 11 18.45 10.83 12.62
N ALA A 12 18.69 11.38 11.43
CA ALA A 12 19.74 12.38 11.19
C ALA A 12 19.28 13.82 11.52
N PHE A 13 17.97 14.07 11.55
CA PHE A 13 17.42 15.42 11.72
C PHE A 13 16.69 15.55 13.07
N PRO A 14 17.24 16.29 14.05
CA PRO A 14 16.69 16.36 15.41
C PRO A 14 15.33 17.08 15.52
N GLY A 15 14.85 17.70 14.44
CA GLY A 15 13.51 18.29 14.36
C GLY A 15 12.40 17.31 14.01
N VAL A 16 12.73 16.04 13.69
CA VAL A 16 11.75 15.01 13.38
C VAL A 16 11.27 14.37 14.69
N ALA A 17 9.95 14.25 14.85
CA ALA A 17 9.35 13.67 16.05
C ALA A 17 9.70 12.17 16.19
N ASP A 18 9.96 11.73 17.42
CA ASP A 18 10.39 10.35 17.72
C ASP A 18 9.42 9.28 17.23
N HIS A 19 8.11 9.58 17.20
CA HIS A 19 7.07 8.62 16.81
C HIS A 19 7.29 8.01 15.42
N TRP A 20 7.97 8.73 14.52
CA TRP A 20 8.28 8.25 13.17
C TRP A 20 9.15 6.99 13.17
N TYR A 21 9.96 6.77 14.22
CA TYR A 21 10.93 5.68 14.31
C TYR A 21 10.49 4.49 15.20
N VAL A 22 9.39 4.64 15.96
CA VAL A 22 9.04 3.75 17.10
C VAL A 22 8.73 2.28 16.70
N VAL A 23 8.26 2.03 15.48
CA VAL A 23 7.74 0.71 15.09
C VAL A 23 8.80 -0.38 15.02
N LEU A 24 10.04 -0.08 14.63
CA LEU A 24 11.08 -1.11 14.52
C LEU A 24 11.45 -1.73 15.88
N LEU A 25 11.33 -0.94 16.96
CA LEU A 25 11.70 -1.35 18.32
C LEU A 25 10.55 -2.06 19.05
N ILE A 26 9.30 -1.62 18.85
CA ILE A 26 8.12 -2.27 19.45
C ILE A 26 7.82 -3.59 18.75
N ALA A 27 7.90 -3.65 17.42
CA ALA A 27 7.59 -4.88 16.69
C ALA A 27 8.56 -6.04 17.05
N ARG A 28 9.83 -5.71 17.35
CA ARG A 28 10.80 -6.66 17.93
C ARG A 28 10.44 -7.19 19.32
N LYS A 29 9.68 -6.43 20.12
CA LYS A 29 9.22 -6.83 21.45
C LYS A 29 7.91 -7.61 21.43
N VAL A 30 7.01 -7.29 20.51
CA VAL A 30 5.65 -7.84 20.47
C VAL A 30 5.60 -9.23 19.81
N ALA A 31 6.46 -9.51 18.84
CA ALA A 31 6.44 -10.80 18.15
C ALA A 31 7.84 -11.33 17.80
N PRO A 32 8.72 -11.60 18.79
CA PRO A 32 10.10 -12.04 18.54
C PRO A 32 10.18 -13.28 17.61
N TYR A 33 9.26 -14.24 17.77
CA TYR A 33 9.24 -15.49 16.98
C TYR A 33 8.77 -15.33 15.52
N MET A 34 7.97 -14.30 15.18
CA MET A 34 7.59 -14.03 13.78
C MET A 34 8.72 -13.35 12.99
N PHE A 35 9.71 -12.79 13.70
CA PHE A 35 10.78 -11.98 13.12
C PHE A 35 12.07 -12.76 12.83
N ASP A 36 12.21 -13.99 13.34
CA ASP A 36 13.39 -14.83 13.11
C ASP A 36 13.42 -15.46 11.70
N GLU A 37 12.27 -15.60 11.04
CA GLU A 37 12.15 -16.22 9.70
C GLU A 37 12.10 -15.19 8.55
N MET A 38 11.52 -13.99 8.76
CA MET A 38 11.55 -12.88 7.81
C MET A 38 11.45 -11.54 8.55
N PRO A 39 12.41 -10.61 8.41
CA PRO A 39 12.35 -9.34 9.11
C PRO A 39 11.13 -8.53 8.64
N PHE A 40 10.41 -7.87 9.55
CA PHE A 40 9.25 -7.01 9.25
C PHE A 40 9.48 -6.02 8.12
N ALA A 41 10.69 -5.45 8.01
CA ALA A 41 11.03 -4.60 6.87
C ALA A 41 10.95 -5.36 5.54
N ALA A 42 11.36 -6.64 5.47
CA ALA A 42 11.21 -7.49 4.29
C ALA A 42 9.75 -7.96 4.07
N TYR A 43 8.97 -8.16 5.13
CA TYR A 43 7.54 -8.43 5.02
C TYR A 43 6.75 -7.22 4.50
N LEU A 44 6.99 -6.04 5.09
CA LEU A 44 6.50 -4.76 4.60
C LEU A 44 6.95 -4.52 3.15
N LEU A 45 8.20 -4.82 2.81
CA LEU A 45 8.72 -4.71 1.45
C LEU A 45 8.02 -5.67 0.48
N LYS A 46 7.66 -6.88 0.94
CA LYS A 46 6.93 -7.86 0.13
C LYS A 46 5.47 -7.45 -0.11
N ILE A 47 4.79 -6.91 0.90
CA ILE A 47 3.45 -6.31 0.74
C ILE A 47 3.53 -5.06 -0.14
N ALA A 48 4.43 -4.15 0.17
CA ALA A 48 4.62 -2.88 -0.51
C ALA A 48 4.97 -3.05 -2.00
N LEU A 49 5.95 -3.89 -2.32
CA LEU A 49 6.47 -4.00 -3.69
C LEU A 49 5.71 -4.96 -4.59
N SER A 50 5.02 -5.96 -4.04
CA SER A 50 4.58 -7.11 -4.86
C SER A 50 3.08 -7.17 -5.09
N VAL A 51 2.28 -6.39 -4.38
CA VAL A 51 0.88 -6.76 -4.21
C VAL A 51 -0.09 -5.90 -5.03
N PRO A 52 -0.16 -4.57 -4.86
CA PRO A 52 -0.87 -3.72 -5.83
C PRO A 52 -0.15 -3.72 -7.17
N VAL A 53 1.19 -3.65 -7.17
CA VAL A 53 1.97 -3.59 -8.41
C VAL A 53 1.78 -4.84 -9.26
N ALA A 54 1.79 -6.07 -8.71
CA ALA A 54 1.58 -7.25 -9.55
C ALA A 54 0.15 -7.33 -10.09
N TYR A 55 -0.86 -7.01 -9.27
CA TYR A 55 -2.25 -6.95 -9.72
C TYR A 55 -2.43 -5.87 -10.79
N LEU A 56 -2.09 -4.62 -10.48
CA LEU A 56 -2.22 -3.46 -11.37
C LEU A 56 -1.35 -3.61 -12.62
N PHE A 57 -0.14 -4.15 -12.49
CA PHE A 57 0.73 -4.38 -13.64
C PHE A 57 0.11 -5.41 -14.57
N ASN A 58 -0.29 -6.58 -14.07
CA ASN A 58 -0.85 -7.63 -14.93
C ASN A 58 -2.26 -7.31 -15.44
N THR A 59 -3.02 -6.43 -14.79
CA THR A 59 -4.40 -6.06 -15.21
C THR A 59 -4.51 -4.76 -15.99
N LEU A 60 -3.61 -3.80 -15.75
CA LEU A 60 -3.70 -2.44 -16.32
C LEU A 60 -2.50 -2.04 -17.17
N VAL A 61 -1.29 -2.54 -16.88
CA VAL A 61 -0.05 -2.00 -17.47
C VAL A 61 0.58 -2.94 -18.48
N ALA A 62 0.60 -4.25 -18.24
CA ALA A 62 1.18 -5.26 -19.12
C ALA A 62 0.51 -5.27 -20.52
N PRO A 63 -0.83 -5.16 -20.64
CA PRO A 63 -1.48 -5.01 -21.94
C PRO A 63 -1.00 -3.76 -22.71
N GLU A 64 -0.67 -2.68 -22.00
CA GLU A 64 -0.16 -1.43 -22.61
C GLU A 64 1.25 -1.55 -23.20
N PHE A 65 2.04 -2.52 -22.72
CA PHE A 65 3.34 -2.82 -23.29
C PHE A 65 3.29 -3.96 -24.33
N GLY A 66 2.10 -4.35 -24.79
CA GLY A 66 1.90 -5.46 -25.72
C GLY A 66 2.25 -6.83 -25.13
N LEU A 67 2.32 -6.92 -23.79
CA LEU A 67 2.50 -8.18 -23.09
C LEU A 67 1.13 -8.84 -22.89
N PRO A 68 1.03 -10.17 -23.01
CA PRO A 68 -0.22 -10.87 -22.77
C PRO A 68 -0.68 -10.64 -21.33
N LEU A 69 -1.99 -10.41 -21.17
CA LEU A 69 -2.64 -10.38 -19.87
C LEU A 69 -2.41 -11.72 -19.16
N ASP A 70 -1.60 -11.73 -18.10
CA ASP A 70 -1.44 -12.91 -17.25
C ASP A 70 -2.49 -12.88 -16.14
N GLN A 71 -3.69 -13.37 -16.48
CA GLN A 71 -4.81 -13.46 -15.54
C GLN A 71 -4.44 -14.30 -14.31
N LYS A 72 -3.60 -15.32 -14.47
CA LYS A 72 -3.17 -16.16 -13.35
C LYS A 72 -2.29 -15.36 -12.39
N ALA A 73 -1.34 -14.58 -12.90
CA ALA A 73 -0.51 -13.70 -12.08
C ALA A 73 -1.34 -12.60 -11.41
N ALA A 74 -2.35 -12.06 -12.08
CA ALA A 74 -3.29 -11.10 -11.50
C ALA A 74 -4.08 -11.74 -10.33
N ASP A 75 -4.63 -12.93 -10.52
CA ASP A 75 -5.39 -13.66 -9.49
C ASP A 75 -4.51 -14.04 -8.28
N GLU A 76 -3.26 -14.45 -8.52
CA GLU A 76 -2.29 -14.75 -7.46
C GLU A 76 -1.89 -13.48 -6.70
N GLY A 77 -1.69 -12.36 -7.41
CA GLY A 77 -1.43 -11.04 -6.82
C GLY A 77 -2.59 -10.57 -5.95
N GLU A 78 -3.83 -10.71 -6.42
CA GLU A 78 -5.02 -10.33 -5.65
C GLU A 78 -5.20 -11.21 -4.41
N LYS A 79 -5.00 -12.53 -4.51
CA LYS A 79 -5.04 -13.41 -3.33
C LYS A 79 -4.01 -13.00 -2.28
N LEU A 80 -2.80 -12.65 -2.71
CA LEU A 80 -1.76 -12.16 -1.82
C LEU A 80 -2.15 -10.81 -1.20
N LEU A 81 -2.85 -9.94 -1.95
CA LEU A 81 -3.37 -8.67 -1.46
C LEU A 81 -4.40 -8.85 -0.37
N SER A 82 -5.43 -9.65 -0.63
CA SER A 82 -6.47 -9.91 0.35
C SER A 82 -5.90 -10.55 1.62
N ALA A 83 -4.96 -11.49 1.50
CA ALA A 83 -4.28 -12.07 2.65
C ALA A 83 -3.46 -11.05 3.46
N SER A 84 -2.80 -10.12 2.76
CA SER A 84 -1.99 -9.07 3.40
C SER A 84 -2.87 -8.04 4.11
N LEU A 85 -3.96 -7.59 3.48
CA LEU A 85 -4.93 -6.67 4.08
C LEU A 85 -5.58 -7.29 5.32
N ALA A 86 -5.98 -8.56 5.25
CA ALA A 86 -6.53 -9.29 6.38
C ALA A 86 -5.52 -9.40 7.54
N MET A 87 -4.23 -9.62 7.26
CA MET A 87 -3.19 -9.68 8.29
C MET A 87 -2.91 -8.31 8.92
N ILE A 88 -2.85 -7.24 8.13
CA ILE A 88 -2.72 -5.86 8.63
C ILE A 88 -3.89 -5.56 9.56
N GLU A 89 -5.11 -5.88 9.15
CA GLU A 89 -6.31 -5.62 9.94
C GLU A 89 -6.35 -6.43 11.23
N SER A 90 -6.03 -7.73 11.19
CA SER A 90 -6.17 -8.60 12.36
C SER A 90 -5.07 -8.44 13.40
N TYR A 91 -3.82 -8.31 12.97
CA TYR A 91 -2.66 -8.29 13.89
C TYR A 91 -2.09 -6.89 14.08
N TRP A 92 -1.95 -6.11 13.01
CA TRP A 92 -1.17 -4.89 13.05
C TRP A 92 -1.98 -3.66 13.41
N LEU A 93 -3.26 -3.63 13.07
CA LEU A 93 -4.19 -2.61 13.52
C LEU A 93 -4.90 -2.99 14.82
N GLU A 94 -4.57 -4.14 15.42
CA GLU A 94 -5.09 -4.58 16.71
C GLU A 94 -4.86 -3.53 17.82
N GLY A 95 -5.87 -3.34 18.68
CA GLY A 95 -5.88 -2.33 19.73
C GLY A 95 -6.78 -1.13 19.42
N ASP A 96 -6.81 -0.17 20.35
CA ASP A 96 -7.73 0.97 20.32
C ASP A 96 -7.15 2.21 19.60
N GLY A 97 -5.86 2.18 19.25
CA GLY A 97 -5.18 3.28 18.59
C GLY A 97 -5.48 3.36 17.08
N PRO A 98 -5.43 4.57 16.49
CA PRO A 98 -5.68 4.77 15.06
C PRO A 98 -4.58 4.25 14.12
N PHE A 99 -3.38 3.95 14.63
CA PHE A 99 -2.21 3.57 13.82
C PHE A 99 -1.71 2.16 14.16
N LEU A 100 -0.80 1.65 13.34
CA LEU A 100 -0.20 0.33 13.53
C LEU A 100 0.33 0.14 14.96
N LEU A 101 0.15 -1.06 15.49
CA LEU A 101 0.46 -1.48 16.86
C LEU A 101 -0.38 -0.76 17.94
N GLY A 102 -1.55 -0.24 17.57
CA GLY A 102 -2.43 0.50 18.48
C GLY A 102 -1.84 1.83 18.92
N ASN A 103 -0.96 2.43 18.12
CA ASN A 103 -0.32 3.71 18.45
C ASN A 103 -1.28 4.90 18.30
N SER A 104 -1.03 5.95 19.08
CA SER A 104 -1.77 7.22 19.01
C SER A 104 -1.22 8.23 17.99
N GLN A 105 -0.03 7.97 17.45
CA GLN A 105 0.64 8.79 16.43
C GLN A 105 1.14 7.88 15.30
N PRO A 106 1.19 8.37 14.05
CA PRO A 106 1.66 7.57 12.92
C PRO A 106 3.16 7.33 12.99
N SER A 107 3.62 6.33 12.25
CA SER A 107 5.03 6.02 12.05
C SER A 107 5.39 5.95 10.57
N ILE A 108 6.68 5.75 10.27
CA ILE A 108 7.14 5.48 8.90
C ILE A 108 6.46 4.22 8.32
N ALA A 109 6.13 3.23 9.16
CA ALA A 109 5.45 2.02 8.70
C ALA A 109 4.02 2.32 8.24
N ASP A 110 3.30 3.20 8.96
CA ASP A 110 1.96 3.64 8.57
C ASP A 110 2.00 4.34 7.22
N LEU A 111 2.86 5.35 7.10
CA LEU A 111 3.01 6.12 5.86
C LEU A 111 3.40 5.21 4.68
N ALA A 112 4.40 4.34 4.88
CA ALA A 112 4.87 3.46 3.81
C ALA A 112 3.77 2.51 3.32
N LEU A 113 3.08 1.81 4.21
CA LEU A 113 2.05 0.86 3.79
C LEU A 113 0.82 1.54 3.19
N VAL A 114 0.38 2.67 3.76
CA VAL A 114 -0.77 3.40 3.24
C VAL A 114 -0.47 3.92 1.82
N CYS A 115 0.73 4.48 1.56
CA CYS A 115 1.12 4.89 0.22
C CYS A 115 1.09 3.74 -0.80
N GLU A 116 1.44 2.52 -0.39
CA GLU A 116 1.41 1.37 -1.29
C GLU A 116 -0.04 0.93 -1.57
N ILE A 117 -0.91 0.96 -0.57
CA ILE A 117 -2.35 0.69 -0.75
C ILE A 117 -3.00 1.75 -1.64
N MET A 118 -2.56 3.02 -1.57
CA MET A 118 -3.08 4.09 -2.42
C MET A 118 -2.89 3.82 -3.93
N GLN A 119 -1.97 2.94 -4.32
CA GLN A 119 -1.86 2.53 -5.72
C GLN A 119 -3.16 1.90 -6.25
N LEU A 120 -3.98 1.26 -5.39
CA LEU A 120 -5.29 0.71 -5.80
C LEU A 120 -6.29 1.77 -6.25
N GLU A 121 -6.07 3.06 -5.96
CA GLU A 121 -6.92 4.14 -6.48
C GLU A 121 -6.89 4.22 -8.01
N VAL A 122 -5.81 3.76 -8.66
CA VAL A 122 -5.69 3.70 -10.12
C VAL A 122 -6.50 2.54 -10.73
N ALA A 123 -6.92 1.56 -9.92
CA ALA A 123 -7.79 0.48 -10.36
C ALA A 123 -9.19 0.99 -10.73
N ASP A 124 -9.91 0.18 -11.50
CA ASP A 124 -11.33 0.41 -11.75
C ASP A 124 -12.09 0.42 -10.42
N GLU A 125 -13.08 1.33 -10.30
CA GLU A 125 -13.81 1.55 -9.03
C GLU A 125 -14.44 0.27 -8.49
N LYS A 126 -14.97 -0.58 -9.39
CA LYS A 126 -15.54 -1.87 -9.01
C LYS A 126 -14.52 -2.80 -8.37
N ASP A 127 -13.30 -2.84 -8.88
CA ASP A 127 -12.23 -3.69 -8.34
C ASP A 127 -11.69 -3.13 -7.04
N ARG A 128 -11.46 -1.82 -6.99
CA ARG A 128 -11.07 -1.13 -5.75
C ARG A 128 -12.07 -1.39 -4.63
N ASP A 129 -13.36 -1.23 -4.91
CA ASP A 129 -14.42 -1.41 -3.91
C ASP A 129 -14.59 -2.88 -3.51
N ARG A 130 -14.42 -3.81 -4.46
CA ARG A 130 -14.42 -5.25 -4.18
C ARG A 130 -13.25 -5.67 -3.29
N ILE A 131 -12.06 -5.09 -3.52
CA ILE A 131 -10.84 -5.42 -2.76
C ILE A 131 -10.84 -4.74 -1.38
N LEU A 132 -11.16 -3.45 -1.29
CA LEU A 132 -11.03 -2.67 -0.05
C LEU A 132 -12.33 -2.54 0.75
N GLY A 133 -13.49 -2.75 0.13
CA GLY A 133 -14.80 -2.40 0.72
C GLY A 133 -15.13 -3.17 2.01
N GLU A 134 -14.65 -4.41 2.15
CA GLU A 134 -14.85 -5.21 3.35
C GLU A 134 -13.89 -4.84 4.50
N HIS A 135 -12.76 -4.20 4.18
CA HIS A 135 -11.69 -3.86 5.13
C HIS A 135 -11.89 -2.50 5.79
N LYS A 136 -12.96 -2.37 6.59
CA LYS A 136 -13.35 -1.09 7.21
C LYS A 136 -12.27 -0.48 8.10
N ARG A 137 -11.48 -1.29 8.82
CA ARG A 137 -10.40 -0.75 9.68
C ARG A 137 -9.24 -0.26 8.84
N ILE A 138 -8.94 -0.91 7.73
CA ILE A 138 -7.95 -0.43 6.76
C ILE A 138 -8.39 0.92 6.19
N LEU A 139 -9.63 1.04 5.72
CA LEU A 139 -10.16 2.30 5.19
C LEU A 139 -10.09 3.44 6.22
N LYS A 140 -10.43 3.15 7.49
CA LYS A 140 -10.30 4.13 8.57
C LYS A 140 -8.83 4.52 8.80
N TRP A 141 -7.93 3.55 8.89
CA TRP A 141 -6.50 3.77 9.10
C TRP A 141 -5.84 4.56 7.97
N ILE A 142 -6.23 4.31 6.72
CA ILE A 142 -5.84 5.15 5.58
C ILE A 142 -6.28 6.59 5.84
N GLY A 143 -7.55 6.82 6.16
CA GLY A 143 -8.07 8.15 6.48
C GLY A 143 -7.34 8.84 7.63
N ASP A 144 -7.07 8.12 8.72
CA ASP A 144 -6.34 8.65 9.88
C ASP A 144 -4.89 9.01 9.52
N THR A 145 -4.22 8.18 8.72
CA THR A 145 -2.86 8.43 8.23
C THR A 145 -2.81 9.64 7.31
N LYS A 146 -3.76 9.75 6.37
CA LYS A 146 -3.92 10.93 5.50
C LYS A 146 -4.08 12.20 6.32
N ASN A 147 -4.98 12.19 7.29
CA ASN A 147 -5.26 13.34 8.15
C ASN A 147 -4.04 13.75 8.98
N ALA A 148 -3.32 12.78 9.54
CA ALA A 148 -2.12 13.03 10.35
C ALA A 148 -0.93 13.56 9.54
N THR A 149 -0.95 13.38 8.22
CA THR A 149 0.12 13.80 7.30
C THR A 149 -0.31 14.87 6.30
N ALA A 150 -1.46 15.49 6.54
CA ALA A 150 -1.97 16.58 5.73
C ALA A 150 -1.10 17.85 5.85
N PRO A 151 -0.97 18.65 4.78
CA PRO A 151 -1.55 18.44 3.44
C PRO A 151 -0.71 17.54 2.53
N TYR A 152 0.53 17.23 2.92
CA TYR A 152 1.54 16.64 2.05
C TYR A 152 1.14 15.28 1.48
N PHE A 153 0.35 14.49 2.22
CA PHE A 153 -0.15 13.22 1.71
C PHE A 153 -0.98 13.40 0.43
N ASP A 154 -1.89 14.37 0.40
CA ASP A 154 -2.72 14.61 -0.77
C ASP A 154 -1.91 15.24 -1.91
N GLU A 155 -0.92 16.09 -1.60
CA GLU A 155 -0.01 16.69 -2.59
C GLU A 155 0.80 15.63 -3.35
N ILE A 156 1.39 14.66 -2.66
CA ILE A 156 2.21 13.63 -3.33
C ILE A 156 1.36 12.62 -4.13
N HIS A 157 0.10 12.43 -3.75
CA HIS A 157 -0.82 11.50 -4.42
C HIS A 157 -1.74 12.20 -5.44
N SER A 158 -1.58 13.51 -5.67
CA SER A 158 -2.44 14.28 -6.59
C SER A 158 -2.32 13.82 -8.05
N ILE A 159 -1.28 13.04 -8.37
CA ILE A 159 -1.04 12.48 -9.71
C ILE A 159 -1.89 11.24 -10.02
N LEU A 160 -2.39 10.55 -8.99
CA LEU A 160 -3.12 9.27 -9.17
C LEU A 160 -4.38 9.40 -10.04
N PRO A 161 -5.23 10.44 -9.92
CA PRO A 161 -6.38 10.63 -10.80
C PRO A 161 -5.99 10.72 -12.27
N SER A 162 -4.94 11.48 -12.60
CA SER A 162 -4.45 11.60 -13.97
C SER A 162 -3.91 10.28 -14.52
N ILE A 163 -3.20 9.49 -13.70
CA ILE A 163 -2.75 8.15 -14.10
C ILE A 163 -3.95 7.25 -14.42
N LYS A 164 -4.99 7.29 -13.59
CA LYS A 164 -6.22 6.51 -13.80
C LYS A 164 -6.93 6.88 -15.10
N GLU A 165 -7.06 8.18 -15.38
CA GLU A 165 -7.68 8.67 -16.62
C GLU A 165 -6.89 8.21 -17.86
N ASN A 166 -5.58 8.39 -17.85
CA ASN A 166 -4.71 7.95 -18.95
C ASN A 166 -4.83 6.44 -19.22
N LEU A 167 -4.85 5.61 -18.16
CA LEU A 167 -5.03 4.16 -18.31
C LEU A 167 -6.41 3.79 -18.88
N LYS A 168 -7.47 4.54 -18.55
CA LYS A 168 -8.80 4.32 -19.12
C LYS A 168 -8.84 4.66 -20.61
N GLU A 169 -8.21 5.76 -21.01
CA GLU A 169 -8.12 6.17 -22.42
C GLU A 169 -7.36 5.13 -23.25
N LEU A 170 -6.20 4.68 -22.76
CA LEU A 170 -5.39 3.67 -23.43
C LEU A 170 -6.16 2.35 -23.66
N LYS A 171 -6.83 1.84 -22.62
CA LYS A 171 -7.71 0.64 -22.74
C LYS A 171 -8.79 0.83 -23.81
N ALA A 172 -9.39 2.01 -23.91
CA ALA A 172 -10.44 2.29 -24.89
C ALA A 172 -9.90 2.33 -26.33
N GLU A 173 -8.69 2.87 -26.53
CA GLU A 173 -8.01 2.88 -27.83
C GLU A 173 -7.67 1.46 -28.33
N GLN A 174 -7.19 0.59 -27.44
CA GLN A 174 -6.89 -0.80 -27.78
C GLN A 174 -8.14 -1.59 -28.21
N ALA A 175 -9.24 -1.48 -27.47
CA ALA A 175 -10.50 -2.15 -27.80
C ALA A 175 -11.05 -1.73 -29.18
N ASN A 176 -10.82 -0.49 -29.59
CA ASN A 176 -11.20 0.02 -30.91
C ASN A 176 -10.28 -0.48 -32.05
N ASN A 177 -9.04 -0.85 -31.74
CA ASN A 177 -8.07 -1.36 -32.71
C ASN A 177 -8.20 -2.88 -32.93
N GLU A 178 -8.60 -3.65 -31.92
CA GLU A 178 -8.85 -5.10 -32.04
C GLU A 178 -10.19 -5.43 -32.74
N GLY A 179 -11.13 -4.47 -32.78
CA GLY A 179 -12.42 -4.61 -33.45
C GLY A 179 -12.42 -4.27 -34.95
N LYS A 180 -11.27 -3.97 -35.54
CA LYS A 180 -11.08 -3.68 -36.98
C LYS A 180 -10.37 -4.82 -37.69
#